data_AF-A0A973SNL5-F1
#
_entry.id   AF-A0A973SNL5-F1
#
_cell.length_a   1.000
_cell.length_b   1.000
_cell.length_c   1.000
_cell.angle_alpha   90.00
_cell.angle_beta   90.00
_cell.angle_gamma   90.00
#
_symmetry.space_group_name_H-M   'P 1'
#
loop_
_entity.id
_entity.type
_entity.pdbx_description
1 polymer ?
#
loop_
_entity_poly.entity_id
_entity_poly.type
_entity_poly.pdbx_seq_one_letter_code
_entity_poly.pdbx_strand_id
1 'polypeptide(L)'
;MRPPEPAEQPATPTPETLSGAELLAWVEPLPYARRMRELALYARRAPHLPALLAELREGDAYARRTALHLAMAARDLPFIEETLSGPDLDLRRAALRAARTLPIPDAAVVAALEDAPVRLRLAVYRTLAQSRRRAAAEALLPGVRTRWGDREAAALLPACGGTAVAEWLPGLAHAVTSWTSL
;
A
#
# COMPACT_ATOMS: atom_id res chain seq x y z
N MET A 1 -27.58 37.47 20.53
CA MET A 1 -27.18 36.14 20.03
C MET A 1 -25.69 36.22 19.71
N ARG A 2 -24.82 35.74 20.61
CA ARG A 2 -23.36 35.80 20.45
C ARG A 2 -22.96 34.74 19.40
N PRO A 3 -22.14 35.06 18.38
CA PRO A 3 -21.64 34.04 17.45
C PRO A 3 -20.85 32.96 18.21
N PRO A 4 -20.87 31.70 17.77
CA PRO A 4 -20.06 30.65 18.39
C PRO A 4 -18.59 31.05 18.30
N GLU A 5 -17.87 30.99 19.43
CA GLU A 5 -16.42 31.16 19.45
C GLU A 5 -15.78 30.17 18.47
N PRO A 6 -14.76 30.59 17.68
CA PRO A 6 -14.01 29.66 16.87
C PRO A 6 -13.37 28.64 17.80
N ALA A 7 -13.75 27.38 17.65
CA ALA A 7 -13.15 26.27 18.39
C ALA A 7 -11.62 26.41 18.31
N GLU A 8 -11.01 26.61 19.48
CA GLU A 8 -9.58 26.76 19.65
C GLU A 8 -8.89 25.60 18.92
N GLN A 9 -8.16 25.93 17.85
CA GLN A 9 -7.53 24.92 17.03
C GLN A 9 -6.40 24.32 17.86
N PRO A 10 -6.39 22.99 18.13
CA PRO A 10 -5.27 22.40 18.84
C PRO A 10 -4.01 22.68 18.01
N ALA A 11 -3.03 23.35 18.62
CA ALA A 11 -1.75 23.62 17.99
C ALA A 11 -1.14 22.31 17.51
N THR A 12 -0.58 22.29 16.29
CA THR A 12 0.17 21.13 15.82
C THR A 12 1.37 20.95 16.76
N PRO A 13 1.49 19.80 17.46
CA PRO A 13 2.57 19.56 18.38
C PRO A 13 3.90 19.55 17.62
N THR A 14 4.93 20.10 18.24
CA THR A 14 6.28 20.11 17.68
C THR A 14 6.70 18.66 17.43
N PRO A 15 7.21 18.31 16.25
CA PRO A 15 7.43 16.92 15.83
C PRO A 15 8.59 16.22 16.55
N GLU A 16 9.08 16.76 17.66
CA GLU A 16 10.34 16.36 18.31
C GLU A 16 10.14 15.37 19.47
N THR A 17 8.90 15.11 19.93
CA THR A 17 8.72 14.45 21.24
C THR A 17 7.56 13.48 21.41
N LEU A 18 6.55 13.43 20.52
CA LEU A 18 5.41 12.55 20.80
C LEU A 18 5.79 11.07 20.65
N SER A 19 5.44 10.29 21.67
CA SER A 19 5.28 8.84 21.58
C SER A 19 4.13 8.48 20.63
N GLY A 20 4.08 7.21 20.25
CA GLY A 20 2.99 6.64 19.46
C GLY A 20 1.64 6.84 20.13
N ALA A 21 1.54 6.56 21.44
CA ALA A 21 0.30 6.74 22.18
C ALA A 21 -0.18 8.21 22.20
N GLU A 22 0.72 9.15 22.45
CA GLU A 22 0.40 10.59 22.47
C GLU A 22 -0.01 11.11 21.09
N LEU A 23 0.67 10.65 20.03
CA LEU A 23 0.32 10.98 18.66
C LEU A 23 -1.10 10.50 18.32
N LEU A 24 -1.44 9.25 18.66
CA LEU A 24 -2.78 8.71 18.42
C LEU A 24 -3.84 9.49 19.20
N ALA A 25 -3.60 9.79 20.48
CA ALA A 25 -4.51 10.56 21.31
C ALA A 25 -4.75 11.98 20.75
N TRP A 26 -3.70 12.64 20.26
CA TRP A 26 -3.81 13.98 19.67
C TRP A 26 -4.66 14.01 18.39
N VAL A 27 -4.56 12.98 17.55
CA VAL A 27 -5.27 12.95 16.27
C VAL A 27 -6.67 12.33 16.35
N GLU A 28 -7.00 11.62 17.42
CA GLU A 28 -8.29 10.97 17.63
C GLU A 28 -9.50 11.94 17.57
N PRO A 29 -9.49 13.13 18.19
CA PRO A 29 -10.64 14.04 18.09
C PRO A 29 -10.79 14.68 16.70
N LEU A 30 -9.80 14.55 15.80
CA LEU A 30 -9.83 15.24 14.51
C LEU A 30 -10.71 14.49 13.49
N PRO A 31 -11.46 15.22 12.64
CA PRO A 31 -12.14 14.63 11.49
C PRO A 31 -11.14 13.92 10.57
N TYR A 32 -11.56 12.81 9.95
CA TYR A 32 -10.68 11.92 9.18
C TYR A 32 -9.75 12.64 8.19
N ALA A 33 -10.27 13.56 7.37
CA ALA A 33 -9.45 14.29 6.40
C ALA A 33 -8.34 15.13 7.05
N ARG A 34 -8.66 15.76 8.19
CA ARG A 34 -7.68 16.54 8.98
C ARG A 34 -6.69 15.61 9.67
N ARG A 35 -7.15 14.53 10.30
CA ARG A 35 -6.32 13.47 10.89
C ARG A 35 -5.24 12.98 9.91
N MET A 36 -5.64 12.62 8.70
CA MET A 36 -4.71 12.11 7.67
C MET A 36 -3.69 13.16 7.24
N ARG A 37 -4.11 14.42 7.10
CA ARG A 37 -3.24 15.55 6.74
C ARG A 37 -2.22 15.83 7.83
N GLU A 38 -2.66 15.92 9.08
CA GLU A 38 -1.80 16.20 10.23
C GLU A 38 -0.75 15.09 10.42
N LEU A 39 -1.14 13.82 10.37
CA LEU A 39 -0.21 12.69 10.41
C LEU A 39 0.85 12.78 9.30
N ALA A 40 0.43 13.11 8.07
CA ALA A 40 1.37 13.21 6.95
C ALA A 40 2.34 14.39 7.10
N LEU A 41 1.90 15.51 7.68
CA LEU A 41 2.76 16.67 7.98
C LEU A 41 3.72 16.38 9.13
N TYR A 42 3.25 15.67 10.16
CA TYR A 42 4.06 15.23 11.29
C TYR A 42 5.18 14.29 10.82
N ALA A 43 4.83 13.25 10.05
CA ALA A 43 5.79 12.25 9.55
C ALA A 43 6.96 12.86 8.77
N ARG A 44 6.68 13.89 7.95
CA ARG A 44 7.69 14.55 7.11
C ARG A 44 8.68 15.40 7.91
N ARG A 45 8.37 15.73 9.17
CA ARG A 45 9.17 16.61 10.02
C ARG A 45 9.75 15.91 11.24
N ALA A 46 9.26 14.73 11.60
CA ALA A 46 9.66 14.01 12.80
C ALA A 46 11.08 13.41 12.64
N PRO A 47 12.09 13.89 13.38
CA PRO A 47 13.44 13.33 13.32
C PRO A 47 13.52 11.93 13.94
N HIS A 48 12.61 11.61 14.89
CA HIS A 48 12.51 10.31 15.55
C HIS A 48 11.54 9.35 14.87
N LEU A 49 11.17 9.60 13.61
CA LEU A 49 10.22 8.77 12.87
C LEU A 49 10.53 7.26 12.94
N PRO A 50 11.77 6.77 12.77
CA PRO A 50 12.04 5.33 12.85
C PRO A 50 11.66 4.71 14.21
N ALA A 51 11.91 5.43 15.31
CA ALA A 51 11.56 4.96 16.65
C ALA A 51 10.03 4.99 16.85
N LEU A 52 9.35 6.02 16.36
CA LEU A 52 7.90 6.12 16.40
C LEU A 52 7.21 5.02 15.58
N LEU A 53 7.72 4.72 14.38
CA LEU A 53 7.26 3.59 13.57
C LEU A 53 7.53 2.27 14.29
N ALA A 54 8.64 2.16 15.02
CA ALA A 54 8.94 1.01 15.87
C ALA A 54 7.90 0.82 16.98
N GLU A 55 7.56 1.87 17.69
CA GLU A 55 6.54 1.81 18.75
C GLU A 55 5.16 1.43 18.19
N LEU A 56 4.72 2.12 17.12
CA LEU A 56 3.38 1.90 16.56
C LEU A 56 3.21 0.53 15.91
N ARG A 57 4.29 -0.12 15.44
CA ARG A 57 4.21 -1.47 14.84
C ARG A 57 3.80 -2.53 15.87
N GLU A 58 4.19 -2.34 17.12
CA GLU A 58 3.90 -3.24 18.24
C GLU A 58 2.49 -3.02 18.83
N GLY A 59 1.81 -1.94 18.42
CA GLY A 59 0.47 -1.60 18.89
C GLY A 59 -0.64 -2.43 18.25
N ASP A 60 -1.88 -1.93 18.37
CA ASP A 60 -3.06 -2.56 17.78
C ASP A 60 -3.15 -2.33 16.25
N ALA A 61 -4.23 -2.81 15.62
CA ALA A 61 -4.44 -2.64 14.18
C ALA A 61 -4.54 -1.17 13.74
N TYR A 62 -5.02 -0.28 14.62
CA TYR A 62 -5.12 1.15 14.33
C TYR A 62 -3.75 1.83 14.41
N ALA A 63 -2.94 1.49 15.41
CA ALA A 63 -1.56 1.94 15.55
C ALA A 63 -0.72 1.49 14.34
N ARG A 64 -0.78 0.20 13.98
CA ARG A 64 -0.08 -0.35 12.80
C ARG A 64 -0.48 0.33 11.50
N ARG A 65 -1.77 0.60 11.31
CA ARG A 65 -2.25 1.30 10.12
C ARG A 65 -1.80 2.76 10.08
N THR A 66 -1.73 3.39 11.24
CA THR A 66 -1.16 4.74 11.40
C THR A 66 0.33 4.73 11.06
N ALA A 67 1.10 3.75 11.55
CA ALA A 67 2.52 3.58 11.22
C ALA A 67 2.75 3.51 9.71
N LEU A 68 1.98 2.67 9.01
CA LEU A 68 2.08 2.57 7.55
C LEU A 68 1.76 3.90 6.85
N HIS A 69 0.75 4.64 7.32
CA HIS A 69 0.42 5.96 6.76
C HIS A 69 1.56 6.96 6.95
N LEU A 70 2.18 7.00 8.14
CA LEU A 70 3.35 7.84 8.42
C LEU A 70 4.52 7.46 7.51
N ALA A 71 4.84 6.17 7.40
CA ALA A 71 5.89 5.66 6.52
C ALA A 71 5.66 6.05 5.05
N MET A 72 4.43 5.89 4.55
CA MET A 72 4.07 6.32 3.19
C MET A 72 4.22 7.84 2.99
N ALA A 73 3.85 8.65 3.99
CA ALA A 73 3.97 10.10 3.92
C ALA A 73 5.43 10.59 3.93
N ALA A 74 6.28 9.93 4.73
CA ALA A 74 7.71 10.18 4.83
C ALA A 74 8.55 9.51 3.74
N ARG A 75 7.95 8.61 2.95
CA ARG A 75 8.62 7.76 1.94
C ARG A 75 9.67 6.83 2.55
N ASP A 76 9.38 6.27 3.72
CA ASP A 76 10.18 5.22 4.34
C ASP A 76 9.94 3.90 3.59
N LEU A 77 10.73 3.67 2.52
CA LEU A 77 10.60 2.49 1.68
C LEU A 77 10.92 1.18 2.43
N PRO A 78 11.99 1.11 3.26
CA PRO A 78 12.27 -0.09 4.06
C PRO A 78 11.08 -0.54 4.91
N PHE A 79 10.41 0.38 5.62
CA PHE A 79 9.22 0.02 6.41
C PHE A 79 8.07 -0.51 5.55
N ILE A 80 7.86 0.06 4.36
CA ILE A 80 6.82 -0.39 3.42
C ILE A 80 7.15 -1.78 2.87
N GLU A 81 8.41 -2.05 2.54
CA GLU A 81 8.88 -3.35 2.06
C GLU A 81 8.73 -4.43 3.14
N GLU A 82 9.14 -4.15 4.37
CA GLU A 82 8.89 -5.04 5.52
C GLU A 82 7.39 -5.32 5.70
N THR A 83 6.56 -4.30 5.57
CA THR A 83 5.10 -4.43 5.67
C THR A 83 4.51 -5.31 4.57
N LEU A 84 5.03 -5.24 3.33
CA LEU A 84 4.58 -6.07 2.20
C LEU A 84 4.88 -7.56 2.39
N SER A 85 5.94 -7.86 3.13
CA SER A 85 6.40 -9.22 3.45
C SER A 85 5.92 -9.71 4.82
N GLY A 86 5.21 -8.86 5.59
CA GLY A 86 4.73 -9.19 6.93
C GLY A 86 3.58 -10.20 6.96
N PRO A 87 3.14 -10.63 8.16
CA PRO A 87 2.04 -11.58 8.30
C PRO A 87 0.64 -10.96 8.15
N ASP A 88 0.49 -9.64 8.38
CA ASP A 88 -0.80 -8.95 8.36
C ASP A 88 -1.27 -8.68 6.92
N LEU A 89 -2.23 -9.49 6.45
CA LEU A 89 -2.75 -9.43 5.08
C LEU A 89 -3.45 -8.11 4.74
N ASP A 90 -4.13 -7.49 5.72
CA ASP A 90 -4.81 -6.22 5.50
C ASP A 90 -3.81 -5.07 5.41
N LEU A 91 -2.74 -5.13 6.20
CA LEU A 91 -1.65 -4.17 6.16
C LEU A 91 -0.83 -4.31 4.87
N ARG A 92 -0.51 -5.53 4.44
CA ARG A 92 0.09 -5.80 3.11
C ARG A 92 -0.73 -5.19 1.98
N ARG A 93 -2.04 -5.42 1.98
CA ARG A 93 -2.95 -4.86 0.97
C ARG A 93 -2.96 -3.34 1.00
N ALA A 94 -2.88 -2.73 2.19
CA ALA A 94 -2.77 -1.28 2.32
C ALA A 94 -1.43 -0.78 1.77
N ALA A 95 -0.32 -1.46 2.08
CA ALA A 95 1.03 -1.11 1.64
C ALA A 95 1.19 -1.21 0.11
N LEU A 96 0.49 -2.13 -0.56
CA LEU A 96 0.47 -2.22 -2.03
C LEU A 96 0.01 -0.92 -2.70
N ARG A 97 -0.76 -0.07 -2.02
CA ARG A 97 -1.15 1.23 -2.56
C ARG A 97 0.05 2.15 -2.76
N ALA A 98 1.09 2.02 -1.94
CA ALA A 98 2.31 2.79 -2.01
C ALA A 98 3.07 2.54 -3.32
N ALA A 99 3.08 1.29 -3.81
CA ALA A 99 3.78 0.92 -5.05
C ALA A 99 3.25 1.62 -6.32
N ARG A 100 2.09 2.27 -6.23
CA ARG A 100 1.51 3.08 -7.32
C ARG A 100 2.12 4.46 -7.45
N THR A 101 2.66 5.00 -6.35
CA THR A 101 3.13 6.39 -6.27
C THR A 101 4.57 6.52 -5.78
N LEU A 102 5.11 5.48 -5.16
CA LEU A 102 6.46 5.43 -4.61
C LEU A 102 7.32 4.42 -5.37
N PRO A 103 8.65 4.64 -5.45
CA PRO A 103 9.58 3.77 -6.16
C PRO A 103 9.92 2.50 -5.34
N ILE A 104 8.90 1.74 -4.95
CA ILE A 104 9.07 0.43 -4.31
C ILE A 104 9.70 -0.53 -5.33
N PRO A 105 10.73 -1.32 -4.98
CA PRO A 105 11.32 -2.30 -5.89
C PRO A 105 10.28 -3.33 -6.39
N ASP A 106 10.39 -3.74 -7.66
CA ASP A 106 9.52 -4.77 -8.23
C ASP A 106 9.59 -6.07 -7.42
N ALA A 107 10.80 -6.45 -6.98
CA ALA A 107 11.03 -7.64 -6.15
C ALA A 107 10.18 -7.65 -4.88
N ALA A 108 10.03 -6.52 -4.18
CA ALA A 108 9.21 -6.42 -2.97
C ALA A 108 7.71 -6.56 -3.28
N VAL A 109 7.25 -6.01 -4.41
CA VAL A 109 5.86 -6.16 -4.86
C VAL A 109 5.56 -7.60 -5.27
N VAL A 110 6.52 -8.27 -5.90
CA VAL A 110 6.42 -9.68 -6.32
C VAL A 110 6.46 -10.63 -5.13
N ALA A 111 7.36 -10.42 -4.16
CA ALA A 111 7.48 -11.23 -2.95
C ALA A 111 6.16 -11.28 -2.17
N ALA A 112 5.35 -10.22 -2.28
CA ALA A 112 4.00 -10.20 -1.73
C ALA A 112 3.04 -11.26 -2.33
N LEU A 113 3.45 -12.07 -3.31
CA LEU A 113 2.66 -13.18 -3.88
C LEU A 113 2.90 -14.54 -3.22
N GLU A 114 4.06 -14.79 -2.59
CA GLU A 114 4.52 -16.17 -2.28
C GLU A 114 3.53 -17.00 -1.47
N ASP A 115 2.89 -16.39 -0.46
CA ASP A 115 1.85 -17.00 0.39
C ASP A 115 0.53 -16.21 0.38
N ALA A 116 0.34 -15.36 -0.63
CA ALA A 116 -0.82 -14.50 -0.68
C ALA A 116 -2.10 -15.30 -0.99
N PRO A 117 -3.20 -15.09 -0.25
CA PRO A 117 -4.51 -15.58 -0.69
C PRO A 117 -4.92 -14.89 -2.00
N VAL A 118 -5.83 -15.51 -2.74
CA VAL A 118 -6.29 -15.04 -4.07
C VAL A 118 -6.66 -13.54 -4.09
N ARG A 119 -7.31 -13.04 -3.03
CA ARG A 119 -7.71 -11.63 -2.93
C ARG A 119 -6.53 -10.66 -2.89
N LEU A 120 -5.40 -11.07 -2.30
CA LEU A 120 -4.18 -10.29 -2.25
C LEU A 120 -3.41 -10.42 -3.57
N ARG A 121 -3.33 -11.61 -4.18
CA ARG A 121 -2.74 -11.79 -5.52
C ARG A 121 -3.39 -10.90 -6.58
N LEU A 122 -4.73 -10.90 -6.64
CA LEU A 122 -5.48 -10.01 -7.53
C LEU A 122 -5.28 -8.52 -7.21
N ALA A 123 -4.94 -8.16 -5.96
CA ALA A 123 -4.58 -6.78 -5.63
C ALA A 123 -3.19 -6.43 -6.18
N VAL A 124 -2.22 -7.34 -6.10
CA VAL A 124 -0.89 -7.19 -6.71
C VAL A 124 -1.00 -6.99 -8.22
N TYR A 125 -1.74 -7.84 -8.93
CA TYR A 125 -1.89 -7.72 -10.39
C TYR A 125 -2.47 -6.37 -10.82
N ARG A 126 -3.50 -5.90 -10.10
CA ARG A 126 -4.07 -4.56 -10.32
C ARG A 126 -3.07 -3.45 -10.01
N THR A 127 -2.27 -3.60 -8.96
CA THR A 127 -1.19 -2.64 -8.65
C THR A 127 -0.15 -2.59 -9.76
N LEU A 128 0.28 -3.74 -10.30
CA LEU A 128 1.23 -3.81 -11.42
C LEU A 128 0.67 -3.09 -12.66
N ALA A 129 -0.61 -3.32 -12.98
CA ALA A 129 -1.28 -2.64 -14.09
C ALA A 129 -1.35 -1.11 -13.88
N GLN A 130 -1.77 -0.67 -12.68
CA GLN A 130 -1.91 0.75 -12.36
C GLN A 130 -0.57 1.50 -12.29
N SER A 131 0.50 0.81 -11.86
CA SER A 131 1.85 1.37 -11.76
C SER A 131 2.67 1.23 -13.06
N ARG A 132 2.09 0.65 -14.11
CA ARG A 132 2.73 0.41 -15.42
C ARG A 132 4.02 -0.42 -15.33
N ARG A 133 4.11 -1.34 -14.36
CA ARG A 133 5.25 -2.24 -14.14
C ARG A 133 5.21 -3.44 -15.07
N ARG A 134 5.27 -3.18 -16.38
CA ARG A 134 5.05 -4.18 -17.45
C ARG A 134 6.06 -5.31 -17.42
N ALA A 135 7.36 -4.99 -17.33
CA ALA A 135 8.42 -6.00 -17.33
C ALA A 135 8.26 -6.99 -16.17
N ALA A 136 7.93 -6.50 -14.97
CA ALA A 136 7.67 -7.35 -13.81
C ALA A 136 6.43 -8.23 -14.01
N ALA A 137 5.35 -7.70 -14.58
CA ALA A 137 4.15 -8.49 -14.89
C ALA A 137 4.42 -9.59 -15.93
N GLU A 138 5.15 -9.26 -17.00
CA GLU A 138 5.51 -10.20 -18.06
C GLU A 138 6.41 -11.32 -17.53
N ALA A 139 7.39 -11.00 -16.68
CA ALA A 139 8.25 -12.00 -16.04
C ALA A 139 7.46 -12.95 -15.12
N LEU A 140 6.33 -12.51 -14.56
CA LEU A 140 5.49 -13.30 -13.66
C LEU A 140 4.53 -14.24 -14.38
N LEU A 141 4.12 -13.93 -15.61
CA LEU A 141 3.07 -14.66 -16.34
C LEU A 141 3.28 -16.18 -16.36
N PRO A 142 4.47 -16.72 -16.72
CA PRO A 142 4.68 -18.17 -16.76
C PRO A 142 4.52 -18.83 -15.39
N GLY A 143 5.08 -18.20 -14.34
CA GLY A 143 5.02 -18.71 -12.97
C GLY A 143 3.60 -18.67 -12.40
N VAL A 144 2.86 -17.59 -12.68
CA VAL A 144 1.46 -17.42 -12.27
C VAL A 144 0.58 -18.48 -12.91
N ARG A 145 0.73 -18.70 -14.22
CA ARG A 145 -0.02 -19.73 -14.95
C ARG A 145 0.25 -21.12 -14.40
N THR A 146 1.52 -21.44 -14.14
CA THR A 146 1.93 -22.76 -13.64
C THR A 146 1.42 -23.01 -12.22
N ARG A 147 1.50 -22.01 -11.33
CA ARG A 147 1.19 -22.19 -9.90
C ARG A 147 -0.29 -22.01 -9.57
N TRP A 148 -0.98 -21.09 -10.25
CA TRP A 148 -2.35 -20.70 -9.92
C TRP A 148 -3.34 -20.84 -11.09
N GLY A 149 -2.86 -21.27 -12.26
CA GLY A 149 -3.69 -21.61 -13.41
C GLY A 149 -4.03 -20.44 -14.33
N ASP A 150 -4.72 -20.78 -15.41
CA ASP A 150 -5.03 -19.86 -16.51
C ASP A 150 -5.86 -18.64 -16.07
N ARG A 151 -6.73 -18.79 -15.06
CA ARG A 151 -7.58 -17.69 -14.59
C ARG A 151 -6.77 -16.56 -13.94
N GLU A 152 -5.76 -16.90 -13.16
CA GLU A 152 -4.89 -15.88 -12.55
C GLU A 152 -3.91 -15.31 -13.56
N ALA A 153 -3.43 -16.12 -14.51
CA ALA A 153 -2.62 -15.64 -15.62
C ALA A 153 -3.40 -14.63 -16.49
N ALA A 154 -4.65 -14.94 -16.85
CA ALA A 154 -5.53 -14.04 -17.58
C ALA A 154 -5.80 -12.73 -16.82
N ALA A 155 -5.91 -12.80 -15.49
CA ALA A 155 -6.09 -11.61 -14.65
C ALA A 155 -4.85 -10.70 -14.57
N LEU A 156 -3.66 -11.22 -14.91
CA LEU A 156 -2.41 -10.46 -14.96
C LEU A 156 -2.17 -9.79 -16.32
N LEU A 157 -2.77 -10.28 -17.41
CA LEU A 157 -2.61 -9.72 -18.77
C LEU A 157 -2.80 -8.19 -18.87
N PRO A 158 -3.75 -7.53 -18.17
CA PRO A 158 -3.87 -6.07 -18.17
C PRO A 158 -2.64 -5.30 -17.68
N ALA A 159 -1.72 -5.97 -16.97
CA ALA A 159 -0.48 -5.37 -16.50
C ALA A 159 0.67 -5.48 -17.51
N CYS A 160 0.51 -6.28 -18.56
CA CYS A 160 1.53 -6.56 -19.57
C CYS A 160 1.46 -5.56 -20.74
N GLY A 161 2.51 -5.55 -21.58
CA GLY A 161 2.51 -4.84 -22.86
C GLY A 161 1.73 -5.59 -23.94
N GLY A 162 1.35 -4.87 -25.01
CA GLY A 162 0.54 -5.42 -26.11
C GLY A 162 1.17 -6.63 -26.80
N THR A 163 2.51 -6.68 -26.93
CA THR A 163 3.23 -7.82 -27.50
C THR A 163 3.02 -9.09 -26.66
N ALA A 164 3.23 -9.00 -25.35
CA ALA A 164 3.00 -10.11 -24.44
C ALA A 164 1.53 -10.52 -24.39
N VAL A 165 0.60 -9.56 -24.42
CA VAL A 165 -0.84 -9.87 -24.52
C VAL A 165 -1.13 -10.64 -25.82
N ALA A 166 -0.62 -10.21 -26.97
CA ALA A 166 -0.86 -10.90 -28.25
C ALA A 166 -0.30 -12.33 -28.26
N GLU A 167 0.82 -12.58 -27.59
CA GLU A 167 1.42 -13.91 -27.45
C GLU A 167 0.60 -14.84 -26.54
N TRP A 168 0.19 -14.34 -25.36
CA TRP A 168 -0.43 -15.17 -24.32
C TRP A 168 -1.95 -15.29 -24.45
N LEU A 169 -2.62 -14.28 -25.02
CA LEU A 169 -4.07 -14.20 -25.10
C LEU A 169 -4.71 -15.40 -25.83
N PRO A 170 -4.20 -15.91 -26.96
CA PRO A 170 -4.82 -17.07 -27.62
C PRO A 170 -4.93 -18.30 -26.70
N GLY A 171 -3.94 -18.52 -25.83
CA GLY A 171 -3.92 -19.62 -24.88
C GLY A 171 -4.66 -19.36 -23.56
N LEU A 172 -5.13 -18.13 -23.33
CA LEU A 172 -5.80 -17.71 -22.09
C LEU A 172 -7.20 -17.13 -22.34
N ALA A 173 -7.63 -16.99 -23.60
CA ALA A 173 -8.88 -16.34 -23.99
C ALA A 173 -10.11 -16.93 -23.28
N HIS A 174 -10.14 -18.24 -23.08
CA HIS A 174 -11.23 -18.93 -22.35
C HIS A 174 -11.31 -18.55 -20.86
N ALA A 175 -10.23 -18.03 -20.29
CA ALA A 175 -10.12 -17.67 -18.88
C ALA A 175 -10.25 -16.15 -18.64
N VAL A 176 -10.29 -15.33 -19.71
CA VAL A 176 -10.45 -13.86 -19.61
C VAL A 176 -11.88 -13.52 -19.20
N THR A 177 -12.02 -12.83 -18.07
CA THR A 177 -13.33 -12.38 -17.57
C THR A 177 -13.63 -10.90 -17.88
N SER A 178 -12.62 -10.13 -18.33
CA SER A 178 -12.74 -8.70 -18.59
C SER A 178 -11.93 -8.30 -19.83
N TRP A 179 -12.59 -8.29 -20.97
CA TRP A 179 -11.97 -7.94 -22.25
C TRP A 179 -11.66 -6.45 -22.40
N THR A 180 -12.37 -5.57 -21.67
CA THR A 180 -12.18 -4.11 -21.72
C THR A 180 -10.91 -3.61 -21.05
N SER A 181 -10.24 -4.46 -20.29
CA SER A 181 -8.99 -4.14 -19.59
C SER A 181 -7.73 -4.62 -20.31
N LEU A 182 -7.87 -5.27 -21.47
CA LEU A 182 -6.77 -5.77 -22.30
C LEU A 182 -6.35 -4.75 -23.34
#